data_AF-Q1GAY9-F1
#
_entry.id   AF-Q1GAY9-F1
#
_cell.length_a   1.000
_cell.length_b   1.000
_cell.length_c   1.000
_cell.angle_alpha   90.00
_cell.angle_beta   90.00
_cell.angle_gamma   90.00
#
_symmetry.space_group_name_H-M   'P 1'
#
loop_
_entity.id
_entity.type
_entity.pdbx_description
1 polymer ?
#
loop_
_entity_poly.entity_id
_entity_poly.type
_entity_poly.pdbx_seq_one_letter_code
_entity_poly.pdbx_strand_id
1 'polypeptide(L)'
;MKSKQEGFLALEAVVALAIVCIALTAMVTCLSGLKKLEQESSQRANQALAYRMLKECPVKRVKVRDHEYVLTGKGDLYDETQQKICQK
;
A
#
# COMPACT_ATOMS: atom_id res chain seq x y z
N MET A 1 43.05 -28.82 -20.36
CA MET A 1 42.05 -27.82 -20.84
C MET A 1 40.69 -27.91 -20.15
N LYS A 2 40.36 -28.96 -19.36
CA LYS A 2 39.05 -29.09 -18.68
C LYS A 2 38.84 -28.11 -17.50
N SER A 3 39.85 -27.90 -16.65
CA SER A 3 39.72 -27.03 -15.45
C SER A 3 39.45 -25.55 -15.76
N LYS A 4 39.84 -25.06 -16.94
CA LYS A 4 39.64 -23.67 -17.36
C LYS A 4 38.17 -23.38 -17.73
N GLN A 5 37.45 -24.37 -18.25
CA GLN A 5 36.03 -24.24 -18.60
C GLN A 5 35.12 -24.37 -17.38
N GLU A 6 35.46 -25.24 -16.42
CA GLU A 6 34.70 -25.39 -15.18
C GLU A 6 34.74 -24.13 -14.30
N GLY A 7 35.89 -23.45 -14.22
CA GLY A 7 36.01 -22.17 -13.52
C GLY A 7 35.23 -21.03 -14.18
N PHE A 8 35.11 -21.03 -15.51
CA PHE A 8 34.33 -20.04 -16.25
C PHE A 8 32.81 -20.25 -16.07
N LEU A 9 32.35 -21.51 -16.13
CA LEU A 9 30.97 -21.89 -15.84
C LEU A 9 30.56 -21.56 -14.41
N ALA A 10 31.45 -21.77 -13.44
CA ALA A 10 31.19 -21.40 -12.05
C ALA A 10 31.03 -19.88 -11.88
N LEU A 11 31.84 -19.08 -12.58
CA LEU A 11 31.73 -17.62 -12.54
C LEU A 11 30.41 -17.14 -13.14
N GLU A 12 30.02 -17.68 -14.30
CA GLU A 12 28.74 -17.36 -14.93
C GLU A 12 27.54 -17.73 -14.05
N ALA A 13 27.60 -18.89 -13.38
CA ALA A 13 26.56 -19.31 -12.43
C ALA A 13 26.46 -18.36 -11.23
N VAL A 14 27.58 -17.87 -10.70
CA VAL A 14 27.60 -16.90 -9.59
C VAL A 14 27.03 -15.55 -10.02
N VAL A 15 27.38 -15.08 -11.23
CA VAL A 15 26.84 -13.83 -11.79
C VAL A 15 25.34 -13.96 -12.05
N ALA A 16 24.90 -15.08 -12.63
CA ALA A 16 23.49 -15.36 -12.86
C ALA A 16 22.71 -15.39 -11.53
N LEU A 17 23.27 -16.04 -10.50
CA LEU A 17 22.65 -16.07 -9.17
C LEU A 17 22.56 -14.67 -8.56
N ALA A 18 23.60 -13.83 -8.70
CA ALA A 18 23.56 -12.45 -8.22
C ALA A 18 22.46 -11.63 -8.91
N ILE A 19 22.32 -11.76 -10.23
CA ILE A 19 21.25 -11.10 -10.99
C ILE A 19 19.87 -11.56 -10.51
N VAL A 20 19.68 -12.86 -10.30
CA VAL A 20 18.41 -13.41 -9.79
C VAL A 20 18.09 -12.86 -8.40
N CYS A 21 19.07 -12.79 -7.50
CA CYS A 21 18.87 -12.23 -6.16
C CYS A 21 18.45 -10.75 -6.21
N ILE A 22 19.07 -9.95 -7.08
CA ILE A 22 18.70 -8.54 -7.27
C ILE A 22 17.28 -8.43 -7.84
N ALA A 23 16.95 -9.23 -8.87
CA ALA A 23 15.64 -9.23 -9.49
C ALA A 23 14.53 -9.62 -8.49
N LEU A 24 14.76 -10.64 -7.67
CA LEU A 24 13.84 -11.05 -6.61
C LEU A 24 13.64 -9.94 -5.57
N THR A 25 14.72 -9.30 -5.13
CA THR A 25 14.65 -8.21 -4.15
C THR A 25 13.87 -7.00 -4.70
N ALA A 26 14.10 -6.65 -5.97
CA ALA A 26 13.36 -5.60 -6.66
C ALA A 26 11.86 -5.94 -6.75
N MET A 27 11.52 -7.17 -7.15
CA MET A 27 10.12 -7.62 -7.21
C MET A 27 9.44 -7.57 -5.85
N VAL A 28 10.08 -8.05 -4.79
CA VAL A 28 9.52 -8.01 -3.43
C VAL A 28 9.28 -6.57 -2.98
N THR A 29 10.21 -5.67 -3.29
CA THR A 29 10.10 -4.24 -2.97
C THR A 29 8.93 -3.59 -3.72
N CYS A 30 8.81 -3.85 -5.03
CA CYS A 30 7.72 -3.36 -5.86
C CYS A 30 6.36 -3.89 -5.37
N LEU A 31 6.24 -5.19 -5.09
CA LEU A 31 4.99 -5.78 -4.59
C LEU A 31 4.60 -5.21 -3.22
N SER A 32 5.58 -4.98 -2.34
CA SER A 32 5.34 -4.37 -1.03
C SER A 32 4.88 -2.91 -1.17
N GLY A 33 5.48 -2.16 -2.10
CA GLY A 33 5.09 -0.79 -2.42
C GLY A 33 3.68 -0.72 -3.03
N LEU A 34 3.36 -1.63 -3.96
CA LEU A 34 2.04 -1.72 -4.59
C LEU A 34 0.94 -1.99 -3.56
N LYS A 35 1.14 -2.95 -2.64
CA LYS A 35 0.17 -3.22 -1.56
C LYS A 35 -0.07 -2.01 -0.68
N LYS A 36 1.00 -1.27 -0.33
CA LYS A 36 0.86 -0.03 0.46
C LYS A 36 0.08 1.03 -0.30
N LEU A 37 0.40 1.24 -1.58
CA LEU A 37 -0.31 2.19 -2.44
C LEU A 37 -1.78 1.83 -2.61
N GLU A 38 -2.09 0.56 -2.81
CA GLU A 38 -3.46 0.06 -2.92
C GLU A 38 -4.23 0.30 -1.61
N GLN A 39 -3.61 0.02 -0.47
CA GLN A 39 -4.20 0.27 0.85
C GLN A 39 -4.47 1.75 1.10
N GLU A 40 -3.51 2.62 0.78
CA GLU A 40 -3.66 4.08 0.90
C GLU A 40 -4.76 4.62 -0.03
N SER A 41 -4.76 4.17 -1.28
CA SER A 41 -5.78 4.53 -2.27
C SER A 41 -7.17 4.10 -1.83
N SER A 42 -7.31 2.86 -1.35
CA SER A 42 -8.57 2.36 -0.81
C SER A 42 -9.03 3.14 0.42
N GLN A 43 -8.10 3.56 1.30
CA GLN A 43 -8.44 4.36 2.47
C GLN A 43 -8.95 5.74 2.07
N ARG A 44 -8.30 6.40 1.11
CA ARG A 44 -8.75 7.70 0.57
C ARG A 44 -10.13 7.60 -0.08
N ALA A 45 -10.37 6.54 -0.86
CA ALA A 45 -11.68 6.31 -1.48
C ALA A 45 -12.79 6.12 -0.43
N ASN A 46 -12.52 5.36 0.64
CA ASN A 46 -13.46 5.17 1.74
C ASN A 46 -13.76 6.49 2.48
N GLN A 47 -12.73 7.30 2.75
CA GLN A 47 -12.88 8.61 3.37
C GLN A 47 -13.73 9.55 2.50
N ALA A 48 -13.46 9.60 1.19
CA ALA A 48 -14.24 10.41 0.26
C ALA A 48 -15.72 9.97 0.21
N LEU A 49 -15.97 8.66 0.20
CA LEU A 49 -17.32 8.09 0.27
C LEU A 49 -18.03 8.48 1.57
N ALA A 50 -17.37 8.30 2.72
CA ALA A 50 -17.91 8.64 4.02
C ALA A 50 -18.26 10.12 4.12
N TYR A 51 -17.36 10.99 3.66
CA TYR A 51 -17.59 12.44 3.62
C TYR A 51 -18.77 12.82 2.75
N ARG A 52 -18.90 12.21 1.57
CA ARG A 52 -20.04 12.46 0.67
C ARG A 52 -21.35 12.00 1.32
N MET A 53 -21.38 10.82 1.92
CA MET A 53 -22.56 10.32 2.63
C MET A 53 -22.96 11.19 3.83
N LEU A 54 -21.99 11.64 4.63
CA LEU A 54 -22.25 12.52 5.79
C LEU A 54 -22.72 13.92 5.38
N LYS A 55 -22.43 14.36 4.15
CA LYS A 55 -22.91 15.64 3.62
C LYS A 55 -24.26 15.56 2.93
N GLU A 56 -24.48 14.51 2.14
CA GLU A 56 -25.70 14.36 1.35
C GLU A 56 -26.85 13.72 2.14
N CYS A 57 -26.54 12.90 3.15
CA CYS A 57 -27.54 12.26 3.98
C CYS A 57 -27.61 12.89 5.38
N PRO A 58 -28.79 12.98 6.03
CA PRO A 58 -28.96 13.50 7.39
C PRO A 58 -28.53 12.48 8.45
N VAL A 59 -27.35 11.89 8.29
CA VAL A 59 -26.77 10.89 9.20
C VAL A 59 -25.62 11.52 9.97
N LYS A 60 -25.56 11.26 11.27
CA LYS A 60 -24.51 11.84 12.14
C LYS A 60 -23.18 11.09 12.04
N ARG A 61 -23.23 9.81 11.69
CA ARG A 61 -22.08 8.89 11.59
C ARG A 61 -22.30 7.92 10.45
N VAL A 62 -21.21 7.57 9.75
CA VAL A 62 -21.23 6.58 8.67
C VAL A 62 -20.12 5.58 8.91
N LYS A 63 -20.46 4.30 8.84
CA LYS A 63 -19.50 3.20 8.90
C LYS A 63 -19.16 2.76 7.47
N VAL A 64 -17.90 2.87 7.08
CA VAL A 64 -17.40 2.35 5.80
C VAL A 64 -16.39 1.25 6.11
N ARG A 65 -16.75 0.01 5.78
CA ARG A 65 -16.03 -1.21 6.21
C ARG A 65 -15.91 -1.25 7.74
N ASP A 66 -14.69 -1.29 8.26
CA ASP A 66 -14.38 -1.35 9.69
C ASP A 66 -14.09 0.02 10.32
N HIS A 67 -14.28 1.10 9.57
CA HIS A 67 -14.02 2.46 10.04
C HIS A 67 -15.32 3.24 10.25
N GLU A 68 -15.42 3.89 11.40
CA GLU A 68 -16.50 4.83 11.70
C GLU A 68 -16.03 6.27 11.48
N TYR A 69 -16.81 7.00 10.67
CA TYR A 69 -16.51 8.37 10.30
C TYR A 69 -17.61 9.32 10.76
N VAL A 70 -17.19 10.49 11.21
CA VAL A 70 -18.07 11.58 11.67
C VAL A 70 -17.59 12.91 11.12
N LEU A 71 -18.52 13.84 10.89
CA LEU A 71 -18.15 15.23 10.61
C LEU A 71 -17.96 15.97 11.92
N THR A 72 -16.79 16.59 12.08
CA THR A 72 -16.55 17.52 13.18
C THR A 72 -17.38 18.78 13.00
N GLY A 73 -17.61 19.54 14.07
CA GLY A 73 -18.31 20.83 13.98
C GLY A 73 -17.65 21.88 13.06
N LYS A 74 -16.40 21.63 12.63
CA LYS A 74 -15.66 22.46 11.67
C LYS A 74 -15.82 21.99 10.21
N GLY A 75 -16.53 20.87 9.98
CA GLY A 75 -16.75 20.30 8.66
C GLY A 75 -15.66 19.33 8.18
N ASP A 76 -14.68 19.01 9.02
CA ASP A 76 -13.64 18.03 8.71
C ASP A 76 -14.13 16.60 8.99
N LEU A 77 -13.65 15.64 8.19
CA LEU A 77 -13.93 14.22 8.39
C LEU A 77 -13.02 13.67 9.51
N TYR A 78 -13.61 13.07 10.54
CA TYR A 78 -12.90 12.43 11.63
C TYR A 78 -13.14 10.92 11.60
N ASP A 79 -12.07 10.15 11.70
CA ASP A 79 -12.10 8.69 11.81
C ASP A 79 -12.07 8.35 13.31
N GLU A 80 -13.20 7.87 13.85
CA GLU A 80 -13.31 7.50 15.27
C GLU A 80 -12.48 6.24 15.59
N THR A 81 -12.32 5.34 14.61
CA THR A 81 -11.57 4.08 14.77
C THR A 81 -10.06 4.34 14.89
N GLN A 82 -9.53 5.30 14.14
CA GLN A 82 -8.11 5.69 14.20
C GLN A 82 -7.84 6.96 15.02
N GLN A 83 -8.88 7.54 15.62
CA GLN A 83 -8.84 8.77 16.40
C GLN A 83 -8.10 9.93 15.72
N LYS A 84 -8.28 10.08 14.40
CA LYS A 84 -7.53 11.07 13.60
C LYS A 84 -8.44 11.84 12.65
N ILE A 85 -8.10 13.11 12.42
CA ILE A 85 -8.74 13.91 11.38
C ILE A 85 -8.18 13.46 10.03
N CYS A 86 -9.07 13.09 9.11
CA CYS A 86 -8.72 12.76 7.75
C CYS A 86 -8.55 14.08 6.98
N GLN A 87 -7.31 14.44 6.66
CA GLN A 87 -7.05 15.58 5.80
C GLN A 87 -7.55 15.29 4.37
N LYS A 88 -8.04 16.34 3.71
CA LYS A 88 -8.48 16.35 2.31
C LYS A 88 -7.37 15.93 1.36
#